data_AF-A0A2V9A8V0-F1
#
_entry.id   AF-A0A2V9A8V0-F1
#
_cell.length_a   1.000
_cell.length_b   1.000
_cell.length_c   1.000
_cell.angle_alpha   90.00
_cell.angle_beta   90.00
_cell.angle_gamma   90.00
#
_symmetry.space_group_name_H-M   'P 1'
#
loop_
_entity.id
_entity.type
_entity.pdbx_description
1 polymer ?
#
loop_
_entity_poly.entity_id
_entity_poly.type
_entity_poly.pdbx_seq_one_letter_code
_entity_poly.pdbx_strand_id
1 'polypeptide(L)'
;MSSDLYVYPGTTVLKNIPGIRNQEILDHFEADRMGQRSLELIERPLSGLFDIEHLQGVHRYLFQDVYEWAGVFRTVDIAKGNSYFAHVPYIESTLRDLFERLSKSDSLAMWQTFWEH
;
A
#
# COMPACT_ATOMS: atom_id res chain seq x y z
N MET A 1 -20.25 18.57 0.75
CA MET A 1 -20.18 17.46 1.73
C MET A 1 -19.83 16.21 0.95
N SER A 2 -18.54 16.01 0.65
CA SER A 2 -18.09 14.81 -0.07
C SER A 2 -18.32 13.63 0.85
N SER A 3 -19.28 12.77 0.47
CA SER A 3 -19.46 11.45 1.07
C SER A 3 -18.15 10.70 0.85
N ASP A 4 -17.31 10.70 1.88
CA ASP A 4 -15.94 10.23 1.80
C ASP A 4 -15.94 8.73 1.49
N LEU A 5 -15.60 8.38 0.23
CA LEU A 5 -15.86 7.07 -0.38
C LEU A 5 -15.24 5.92 0.41
N TYR A 6 -14.20 6.23 1.18
CA TYR A 6 -13.34 5.28 1.89
C TYR A 6 -13.71 5.07 3.35
N VAL A 7 -14.58 5.86 3.96
CA VAL A 7 -14.97 5.71 5.39
C VAL A 7 -16.46 5.42 5.55
N TYR A 8 -16.83 4.84 6.69
CA TYR A 8 -18.24 4.71 7.03
C TYR A 8 -18.87 6.08 7.36
N PRO A 9 -20.12 6.34 6.97
CA PRO A 9 -20.79 7.60 7.30
C PRO A 9 -20.77 7.90 8.80
N GLY A 10 -20.34 9.11 9.16
CA GLY A 10 -20.27 9.55 10.56
C GLY A 10 -19.08 8.99 11.36
N THR A 11 -18.12 8.33 10.70
CA THR A 11 -16.91 7.83 11.34
C THR A 11 -15.66 8.22 10.55
N THR A 12 -14.49 7.97 11.15
CA THR A 12 -13.17 8.02 10.49
C THR A 12 -12.66 6.64 10.13
N VAL A 13 -13.48 5.60 10.30
CA VAL A 13 -13.06 4.20 10.12
C VAL A 13 -13.20 3.84 8.66
N LEU A 14 -12.10 3.35 8.09
CA LEU A 14 -12.06 2.94 6.69
C LEU A 14 -12.99 1.75 6.43
N LYS A 15 -13.69 1.78 5.29
CA LYS A 15 -14.45 0.65 4.77
C LYS A 15 -13.49 -0.49 4.49
N ASN A 16 -13.83 -1.64 5.04
CA ASN A 16 -13.01 -2.85 5.03
C ASN A 16 -13.90 -4.06 4.75
N ILE A 17 -13.31 -5.09 4.16
CA ILE A 17 -14.00 -6.33 3.73
C ILE A 17 -14.75 -7.00 4.90
N PRO A 18 -14.19 -7.10 6.12
CA PRO A 18 -14.90 -7.70 7.25
C PRO A 18 -16.07 -6.87 7.81
N GLY A 19 -16.26 -5.63 7.37
CA GLY A 19 -17.35 -4.77 7.85
C GLY A 19 -17.12 -4.17 9.25
N ILE A 20 -15.89 -4.17 9.77
CA ILE A 20 -15.55 -3.68 11.11
C ILE A 20 -15.66 -2.16 11.15
N ARG A 21 -16.37 -1.62 12.16
CA ARG A 21 -16.61 -0.16 12.32
C ARG A 21 -16.00 0.44 13.57
N ASN A 22 -15.34 -0.37 14.40
CA ASN A 22 -14.57 0.10 15.54
C ASN A 22 -13.10 0.18 15.14
N GLN A 23 -12.45 1.33 15.38
CA GLN A 23 -11.09 1.59 14.93
C GLN A 23 -10.07 0.63 15.56
N GLU A 24 -10.17 0.39 16.87
CA GLU A 24 -9.24 -0.49 17.59
C GLU A 24 -9.34 -1.93 17.11
N ILE A 25 -10.57 -2.42 16.89
CA ILE A 25 -10.80 -3.76 16.33
C ILE A 25 -10.25 -3.86 14.91
N LEU A 26 -10.43 -2.81 14.09
CA LEU A 26 -9.90 -2.78 12.73
C LEU A 26 -8.37 -2.77 12.74
N ASP A 27 -7.74 -2.03 13.65
CA ASP A 27 -6.28 -1.95 13.76
C ASP A 27 -5.67 -3.31 14.15
N HIS A 28 -6.28 -4.01 15.10
CA HIS A 28 -5.87 -5.37 15.45
C HIS A 28 -6.04 -6.34 14.27
N PHE A 29 -7.19 -6.31 13.61
CA PHE A 29 -7.44 -7.17 12.45
C PHE A 29 -6.46 -6.89 11.30
N GLU A 30 -6.24 -5.62 10.97
CA GLU A 30 -5.30 -5.20 9.93
C GLU A 30 -3.88 -5.67 10.24
N ALA A 31 -3.41 -5.48 11.49
CA ALA A 31 -2.09 -5.89 11.93
C ALA A 31 -1.90 -7.41 11.84
N ASP A 32 -2.88 -8.20 12.29
CA ASP A 32 -2.82 -9.66 12.23
C ASP A 32 -2.74 -10.16 10.78
N ARG A 33 -3.59 -9.62 9.88
CA ARG A 33 -3.60 -10.00 8.47
C ARG A 33 -2.35 -9.56 7.74
N MET A 34 -1.92 -8.32 7.93
CA MET A 34 -0.67 -7.82 7.36
C MET A 34 0.52 -8.65 7.83
N GLY A 35 0.57 -9.03 9.11
CA GLY A 35 1.63 -9.87 9.67
C GLY A 35 1.73 -11.22 8.96
N GLN A 36 0.60 -11.90 8.76
CA GLN A 36 0.53 -13.14 8.00
C GLN A 36 1.05 -12.98 6.56
N ARG A 37 0.55 -11.97 5.84
CA ARG A 37 0.97 -11.70 4.45
C ARG A 37 2.44 -11.29 4.34
N SER A 38 2.98 -10.61 5.34
CA SER A 38 4.39 -10.24 5.39
C SER A 38 5.29 -11.45 5.52
N LEU A 39 4.92 -12.43 6.35
CA LEU A 39 5.67 -13.71 6.44
C LEU A 39 5.64 -14.46 5.11
N GLU A 40 4.49 -14.52 4.46
CA GLU A 40 4.37 -15.13 3.13
C GLU A 40 5.27 -14.44 2.09
N LEU A 41 5.38 -13.11 2.10
CA LEU A 41 6.27 -12.36 1.20
C LEU A 41 7.75 -12.52 1.53
N ILE A 42 8.12 -12.75 2.79
CA ILE A 42 9.50 -13.06 3.16
C ILE A 42 9.91 -14.41 2.58
N GLU A 43 9.02 -15.41 2.68
CA GLU A 43 9.26 -16.75 2.14
C GLU A 43 9.21 -16.79 0.62
N ARG A 44 8.28 -16.04 0.02
CA ARG A 44 8.02 -16.00 -1.42
C ARG A 44 7.79 -14.56 -1.88
N PRO A 45 8.89 -13.81 -2.11
CA PRO A 45 8.79 -12.44 -2.57
C PRO A 45 8.05 -12.34 -3.90
N LEU A 46 7.24 -11.30 -4.04
CA LEU A 46 6.70 -10.92 -5.34
C LEU A 46 7.85 -10.50 -6.26
N SER A 47 7.86 -11.01 -7.49
CA SER A 47 8.79 -10.57 -8.51
C SER A 47 8.38 -9.20 -9.04
N GLY A 48 9.35 -8.30 -9.21
CA GLY A 48 9.11 -6.99 -9.79
C GLY A 48 10.38 -6.13 -9.79
N LEU A 49 10.30 -4.97 -10.43
CA LEU A 49 11.44 -4.09 -10.68
C LEU A 49 11.50 -2.88 -9.74
N PHE A 50 10.82 -2.98 -8.58
CA PHE A 50 10.62 -1.85 -7.67
C PHE A 50 10.05 -0.63 -8.41
N ASP A 51 9.04 -0.86 -9.24
CA ASP A 51 8.27 0.17 -9.92
C ASP A 51 6.87 0.29 -9.31
N ILE A 52 6.02 1.11 -9.93
CA ILE A 52 4.64 1.33 -9.47
C ILE A 52 3.83 0.04 -9.50
N GLU A 53 3.98 -0.78 -10.53
CA GLU A 53 3.23 -2.03 -10.65
C GLU A 53 3.64 -3.01 -9.54
N HIS A 54 4.94 -3.11 -9.27
CA HIS A 54 5.44 -3.91 -8.15
C HIS A 54 4.92 -3.39 -6.81
N LEU A 55 4.94 -2.07 -6.58
CA LEU A 55 4.40 -1.47 -5.35
C LEU A 55 2.90 -1.73 -5.19
N GLN A 56 2.12 -1.59 -6.26
CA GLN A 56 0.69 -1.91 -6.26
C GLN A 56 0.44 -3.40 -5.99
N GLY A 57 1.26 -4.29 -6.55
CA GLY A 57 1.22 -5.72 -6.29
C GLY A 57 1.49 -6.05 -4.82
N VAL A 58 2.56 -5.49 -4.25
CA VAL A 58 2.90 -5.63 -2.83
C VAL A 58 1.78 -5.09 -1.93
N HIS A 59 1.27 -3.88 -2.21
CA HIS A 59 0.16 -3.31 -1.45
C HIS A 59 -1.11 -4.16 -1.55
N ARG A 60 -1.42 -4.71 -2.74
CA ARG A 60 -2.53 -5.64 -2.89
C ARG A 60 -2.32 -6.85 -1.99
N TYR A 61 -1.16 -7.49 -2.07
CA TYR A 61 -0.90 -8.72 -1.36
C TYR A 61 -0.97 -8.55 0.17
N LEU A 62 -0.44 -7.44 0.69
CA LEU A 62 -0.47 -7.14 2.13
C LEU A 62 -1.88 -6.88 2.66
N PHE A 63 -2.73 -6.21 1.86
CA PHE A 63 -4.01 -5.67 2.34
C PHE A 63 -5.26 -6.27 1.68
N GLN A 64 -5.12 -7.28 0.81
CA GLN A 64 -6.22 -7.90 0.07
C GLN A 64 -7.33 -8.47 0.95
N ASP A 65 -7.03 -8.87 2.18
CA ASP A 65 -8.03 -9.38 3.14
C ASP A 65 -8.73 -8.28 3.93
N VAL A 66 -8.21 -7.05 3.87
CA VAL A 66 -8.67 -5.90 4.67
C VAL A 66 -9.45 -4.92 3.81
N TYR A 67 -8.95 -4.58 2.61
CA TYR A 67 -9.50 -3.50 1.79
C TYR A 67 -9.79 -3.95 0.35
N GLU A 68 -11.00 -3.69 -0.14
CA GLU A 68 -11.38 -3.99 -1.54
C GLU A 68 -10.52 -3.22 -2.57
N TRP A 69 -10.02 -2.05 -2.16
CA TRP A 69 -9.20 -1.18 -2.98
C TRP A 69 -7.69 -1.47 -2.85
N ALA A 70 -7.29 -2.60 -2.25
CA ALA A 70 -5.88 -2.95 -2.08
C ALA A 70 -5.13 -3.02 -3.43
N GLY A 71 -4.02 -2.27 -3.53
CA GLY A 71 -3.23 -2.15 -4.75
C GLY A 71 -3.77 -1.13 -5.76
N VAL A 72 -4.76 -0.32 -5.37
CA VAL A 72 -5.30 0.78 -6.19
C VAL A 72 -4.92 2.10 -5.55
N PHE A 73 -4.53 3.08 -6.38
CA PHE A 73 -4.32 4.44 -5.88
C PHE A 73 -5.62 5.03 -5.36
N ARG A 74 -5.54 5.70 -4.19
CA ARG A 74 -6.67 6.46 -3.66
C ARG A 74 -7.03 7.62 -4.58
N THR A 75 -8.30 7.95 -4.69
CA THR A 75 -8.81 9.05 -5.53
C THR A 75 -9.21 10.29 -4.73
N VAL A 76 -9.21 10.20 -3.40
CA VAL A 76 -9.42 11.32 -2.48
C VAL A 76 -8.42 11.24 -1.34
N ASP A 77 -8.18 12.38 -0.68
CA ASP A 77 -7.30 12.41 0.48
C ASP A 77 -7.97 11.69 1.64
N ILE A 78 -7.21 10.88 2.36
CA ILE A 78 -7.71 10.09 3.48
C ILE A 78 -6.80 10.28 4.70
N ALA A 79 -7.37 10.01 5.87
CA ALA A 79 -6.65 9.94 7.13
C ALA A 79 -6.94 8.59 7.81
N LYS A 80 -5.97 8.10 8.59
CA LYS A 80 -6.17 7.00 9.54
C LYS A 80 -5.97 7.55 10.95
N GLY A 81 -7.05 7.61 11.73
CA GLY A 81 -7.06 8.33 13.00
C GLY A 81 -6.71 9.81 12.80
N ASN A 82 -5.66 10.29 13.50
CA ASN A 82 -5.14 11.66 13.38
C ASN A 82 -4.02 11.82 12.32
N SER A 83 -3.67 10.76 11.58
CA SER A 83 -2.59 10.80 10.59
C SER A 83 -3.16 10.99 9.19
N TYR A 84 -2.78 12.08 8.52
CA TYR A 84 -3.15 12.36 7.13
C TYR A 84 -2.15 11.71 6.17
N PHE A 85 -2.64 11.05 5.13
CA PHE A 85 -1.79 10.53 4.07
C PHE A 85 -1.52 11.62 3.01
N ALA A 86 -0.51 11.37 2.14
CA ALA A 86 -0.13 12.29 1.07
C ALA A 86 -1.30 12.69 0.15
N HIS A 87 -1.32 13.94 -0.30
CA HIS A 87 -2.36 14.45 -1.18
C HIS A 87 -2.39 13.73 -2.53
N VAL A 88 -3.58 13.29 -2.96
CA VAL A 88 -3.80 12.41 -4.14
C VAL A 88 -3.12 12.89 -5.43
N PRO A 89 -3.21 14.18 -5.82
CA PRO A 89 -2.65 14.62 -7.10
C PRO A 89 -1.15 14.37 -7.23
N TYR A 90 -0.44 14.24 -6.12
CA TYR A 90 1.02 14.09 -6.09
C TYR A 90 1.48 12.64 -5.93
N ILE A 91 0.59 11.68 -5.64
CA ILE A 91 1.00 10.32 -5.31
C ILE A 91 1.72 9.66 -6.48
N GLU A 92 1.10 9.66 -7.66
CA GLU A 92 1.65 8.95 -8.81
C GLU A 92 2.91 9.64 -9.34
N SER A 93 2.88 10.96 -9.54
CA SER A 93 4.04 11.71 -10.05
C SER A 93 5.25 11.61 -9.10
N THR A 94 5.02 11.73 -7.79
CA THR A 94 6.10 11.61 -6.79
C THR A 94 6.67 10.20 -6.76
N LEU A 95 5.82 9.17 -6.90
CA LEU A 95 6.28 7.78 -6.97
C LEU A 95 7.09 7.51 -8.25
N ARG A 96 6.67 8.05 -9.39
CA ARG A 96 7.44 7.95 -10.65
C ARG A 96 8.82 8.58 -10.50
N ASP A 97 8.88 9.81 -10.01
CA ASP A 97 10.14 10.52 -9.79
C ASP A 97 11.04 9.78 -8.78
N LEU A 98 10.46 9.23 -7.71
CA LEU A 98 11.19 8.44 -6.72
C LEU A 98 11.78 7.17 -7.34
N PHE A 99 10.98 6.39 -8.07
CA PHE A 99 11.45 5.15 -8.67
C PHE A 99 12.48 5.39 -9.78
N GLU A 100 12.33 6.46 -10.57
CA GLU A 100 13.35 6.86 -11.55
C GLU A 100 14.67 7.26 -10.88
N ARG A 101 14.61 7.91 -9.71
CA ARG A 101 15.81 8.22 -8.93
C ARG A 101 16.44 6.96 -8.33
N LEU A 102 15.63 6.04 -7.81
CA LEU A 102 16.10 4.78 -7.24
C LEU A 102 16.73 3.87 -8.30
N SER A 103 16.19 3.83 -9.51
CA SER A 103 16.76 3.06 -10.62
C SER A 103 18.09 3.64 -11.12
N LYS A 104 18.32 4.94 -10.92
CA LYS A 104 19.57 5.65 -11.30
C LYS A 104 20.62 5.67 -10.18
N SER A 105 20.24 5.42 -8.93
CA SER A 105 21.20 5.27 -7.83
C SER A 105 21.82 3.86 -7.85
N ASP A 106 23.15 3.78 -7.77
CA ASP A 106 24.01 2.58 -7.92
C ASP A 106 23.67 1.33 -7.08
N SER A 107 22.64 1.37 -6.23
CA SER A 107 22.25 0.29 -5.33
C SER A 107 21.47 -0.86 -6.01
N LEU A 108 20.91 -0.64 -7.21
CA LEU A 108 20.23 -1.69 -7.99
C LEU A 108 21.08 -2.22 -9.17
N ALA A 109 22.05 -1.42 -9.65
CA ALA A 109 22.95 -1.83 -10.73
C ALA A 109 23.85 -3.02 -10.36
N MET A 110 24.22 -3.15 -9.07
CA MET A 110 25.09 -4.21 -8.60
C MET A 110 24.46 -5.63 -8.64
N TRP A 111 23.12 -5.73 -8.63
CA TRP A 111 22.43 -7.03 -8.68
C TRP A 111 22.27 -7.58 -10.11
N GLN A 112 22.27 -6.72 -11.13
CA GLN A 112 22.22 -7.16 -12.53
C GLN A 112 23.57 -7.72 -13.00
N THR A 113 24.68 -7.14 -12.55
CA THR A 113 26.04 -7.60 -12.92
C THR A 113 26.40 -8.95 -12.30
N PHE A 114 25.73 -9.38 -11.22
CA PHE A 114 26.07 -10.60 -10.47
C PHE A 114 25.33 -11.87 -10.94
N TRP A 115 24.33 -11.77 -11.83
CA TRP A 115 23.57 -12.92 -12.35
C TRP A 115 23.97 -13.33 -13.77
N GLU A 116 24.80 -12.55 -14.46
CA GLU A 116 25.30 -12.86 -15.81
C GLU A 116 26.74 -13.39 -15.84
N HIS A 117 27.34 -13.73 -14.70
CA HIS A 117 28.63 -14.44 -14.57
C HIS A 117 28.52 -15.56 -13.52
#